data_AF-A0A1C3XV85-F1
#
_entry.id   AF-A0A1C3XV85-F1
#
_cell.length_a   1.000
_cell.length_b   1.000
_cell.length_c   1.000
_cell.angle_alpha   90.00
_cell.angle_beta   90.00
_cell.angle_gamma   90.00
#
_symmetry.space_group_name_H-M   'P 1'
#
loop_
_entity.id
_entity.type
_entity.pdbx_description
1 polymer ?
#
loop_
_entity_poly.entity_id
_entity_poly.type
_entity_poly.pdbx_seq_one_letter_code
_entity_poly.pdbx_strand_id
1 'polypeptide(L)'
;MNSLHTWLSQQHHGLHTFREFQQRLHDACKDEPDQQGLCRLLNAVVDNYVDTFDEEPLPVAVADHAYQRLLDLVADIDFDASAEQRLATINRVAASDLLH
;
A
#
# COMPACT_ATOMS: atom_id res chain seq x y z
N MET A 1 -15.97 -2.46 -1.85
CA MET A 1 -15.12 -2.07 -3.01
C MET A 1 -14.25 -0.90 -2.60
N ASN A 2 -12.98 -1.17 -2.36
CA ASN A 2 -12.06 -0.31 -1.62
C ASN A 2 -11.83 1.03 -2.37
N SER A 3 -12.29 2.15 -1.80
CA SER A 3 -12.12 3.49 -2.38
C SER A 3 -10.66 3.83 -2.65
N LEU A 4 -9.75 3.24 -1.87
CA LEU A 4 -8.31 3.37 -2.02
C LEU A 4 -7.79 2.68 -3.29
N HIS A 5 -8.25 1.47 -3.61
CA HIS A 5 -7.87 0.77 -4.84
C HIS A 5 -8.34 1.52 -6.09
N THR A 6 -9.60 1.97 -6.09
CA THR A 6 -10.18 2.72 -7.20
C THR A 6 -9.37 3.99 -7.48
N TRP A 7 -9.04 4.76 -6.44
CA TRP A 7 -8.19 5.93 -6.58
C TRP A 7 -6.80 5.54 -7.10
N LEU A 8 -6.15 4.56 -6.46
CA LEU A 8 -4.79 4.15 -6.79
C LEU A 8 -4.68 3.77 -8.26
N SER A 9 -5.61 2.96 -8.80
CA SER A 9 -5.60 2.46 -10.18
C SER A 9 -5.59 3.54 -11.28
N GLN A 10 -5.95 4.77 -10.94
CA GLN A 10 -6.02 5.91 -11.87
C GLN A 10 -4.79 6.82 -11.80
N GLN A 11 -3.83 6.52 -10.91
CA GLN A 11 -2.69 7.39 -10.67
C GLN A 11 -1.50 7.08 -11.59
N HIS A 12 -0.61 8.07 -11.72
CA HIS A 12 0.69 7.86 -12.34
C HIS A 12 1.67 7.21 -11.35
N HIS A 13 2.68 6.51 -11.83
CA HIS A 13 3.51 5.62 -11.00
C HIS A 13 4.67 6.37 -10.30
N GLY A 14 4.55 7.69 -10.14
CA GLY A 14 5.61 8.52 -9.55
C GLY A 14 5.65 8.44 -8.03
N LEU A 15 6.78 8.82 -7.42
CA LEU A 15 6.99 8.81 -5.96
C LEU A 15 5.91 9.60 -5.19
N HIS A 16 5.39 10.67 -5.78
CA HIS A 16 4.28 11.45 -5.21
C HIS A 16 3.03 10.63 -4.94
N THR A 17 2.71 9.67 -5.82
CA THR A 17 1.55 8.77 -5.66
C THR A 17 1.67 7.90 -4.43
N PHE A 18 2.86 7.41 -4.12
CA PHE A 18 3.11 6.61 -2.93
C PHE A 18 2.94 7.44 -1.65
N ARG A 19 3.39 8.71 -1.66
CA ARG A 19 3.17 9.64 -0.54
C ARG A 19 1.70 10.00 -0.36
N GLU A 20 0.97 10.25 -1.44
CA GLU A 20 -0.48 10.50 -1.38
C GLU A 20 -1.24 9.26 -0.91
N PHE A 21 -0.80 8.06 -1.31
CA PHE A 21 -1.34 6.80 -0.83
C PHE A 21 -1.23 6.68 0.69
N GLN A 22 -0.06 6.99 1.29
CA GLN A 22 0.13 6.95 2.75
C GLN A 22 -0.87 7.87 3.47
N GLN A 23 -1.11 9.08 2.95
CA GLN A 23 -2.10 10.00 3.52
C GLN A 23 -3.51 9.45 3.43
N ARG A 24 -3.91 8.94 2.26
CA ARG A 24 -5.25 8.36 2.06
C ARG A 24 -5.47 7.10 2.88
N LEU A 25 -4.44 6.27 3.03
CA LEU A 25 -4.46 5.09 3.89
C LEU A 25 -4.66 5.50 5.36
N HIS A 26 -3.95 6.53 5.82
CA HIS A 26 -4.15 7.06 7.17
C HIS A 26 -5.59 7.53 7.38
N ASP A 27 -6.14 8.31 6.45
CA ASP A 27 -7.51 8.80 6.53
C ASP A 27 -8.56 7.69 6.49
N ALA A 28 -8.33 6.65 5.69
CA ALA A 28 -9.22 5.50 5.60
C ALA A 28 -9.26 4.69 6.91
N CYS A 29 -8.15 4.66 7.66
CA CYS A 29 -8.02 3.79 8.82
C CYS A 29 -8.16 4.50 10.17
N LYS A 30 -8.15 5.84 10.21
CA LYS A 30 -8.11 6.62 11.46
C LYS A 30 -9.22 6.28 12.45
N ASP A 31 -10.41 5.94 11.96
CA ASP A 31 -11.59 5.62 12.77
C ASP A 31 -11.93 4.10 12.75
N GLU A 32 -11.03 3.27 12.20
CA GLU A 32 -11.22 1.82 12.01
C GLU A 32 -10.19 1.03 12.85
N PRO A 33 -10.43 0.84 14.17
CA PRO A 33 -9.44 0.24 15.07
C PRO A 33 -9.03 -1.19 14.67
N ASP A 34 -9.95 -1.96 14.10
CA ASP A 34 -9.73 -3.32 13.63
C ASP A 34 -8.76 -3.41 12.44
N GLN A 35 -8.54 -2.30 11.73
CA GLN A 35 -7.73 -2.24 10.52
C GLN A 35 -6.35 -1.60 10.77
N GLN A 36 -6.14 -0.99 11.94
CA GLN A 36 -4.92 -0.24 12.29
C GLN A 36 -3.63 -1.05 12.07
N GLY A 37 -3.64 -2.36 12.39
CA GLY A 37 -2.49 -3.23 12.17
C GLY A 37 -2.12 -3.35 10.68
N LEU A 38 -3.11 -3.61 9.84
CA LEU A 38 -2.93 -3.71 8.39
C LEU A 38 -2.46 -2.37 7.80
N CYS A 39 -3.06 -1.26 8.23
CA CYS A 39 -2.71 0.06 7.70
C CYS A 39 -1.29 0.47 8.08
N ARG A 40 -0.83 0.15 9.30
CA ARG A 40 0.56 0.38 9.69
C ARG A 40 1.54 -0.46 8.88
N LEU A 41 1.23 -1.73 8.62
CA LEU A 41 2.08 -2.60 7.82
C LEU A 41 2.17 -2.14 6.37
N LEU A 42 1.03 -1.81 5.74
CA LEU A 42 1.01 -1.22 4.40
C LEU A 42 1.81 0.08 4.36
N ASN A 43 1.65 0.95 5.36
CA ASN A 43 2.40 2.20 5.42
C ASN A 43 3.90 1.94 5.47
N ALA A 44 4.36 0.97 6.28
CA ALA A 44 5.77 0.61 6.41
C ALA A 44 6.35 0.05 5.10
N VAL A 45 5.59 -0.78 4.36
CA VAL A 45 5.99 -1.29 3.04
C VAL A 45 6.20 -0.14 2.06
N VAL A 46 5.30 0.85 2.06
CA VAL A 46 5.42 2.03 1.19
C VAL A 46 6.53 2.98 1.66
N ASP A 47 6.71 3.15 2.97
CA ASP A 47 7.74 4.03 3.55
C ASP A 47 9.13 3.62 3.11
N ASN A 48 9.44 2.32 3.19
CA ASN A 48 10.75 1.79 2.75
C ASN A 48 11.06 2.13 1.29
N TYR A 49 10.04 2.06 0.43
CA TYR A 49 10.17 2.43 -0.98
C TYR A 49 10.34 3.95 -1.17
N VAL A 50 9.55 4.75 -0.44
CA VAL A 50 9.64 6.21 -0.50
C VAL A 50 11.01 6.70 -0.04
N ASP A 51 11.51 6.17 1.08
CA ASP A 51 12.81 6.52 1.65
C ASP A 51 13.97 6.13 0.74
N THR A 52 13.88 4.97 0.06
CA THR A 52 14.92 4.50 -0.86
C THR A 52 15.09 5.43 -2.07
N PHE A 53 14.01 6.07 -2.52
CA PHE A 53 14.01 6.96 -3.68
C PHE A 53 13.81 8.43 -3.33
N ASP A 54 13.89 8.80 -2.05
CA ASP A 54 13.89 10.20 -1.67
C ASP A 54 15.24 10.80 -2.05
N GLU A 55 15.21 11.90 -2.82
CA GLU A 55 16.39 12.56 -3.39
C GLU A 55 17.24 11.72 -4.38
N GLU A 56 16.91 10.43 -4.58
CA GLU A 56 17.55 9.51 -5.51
C GLU A 56 16.76 9.36 -6.84
N PRO A 57 17.41 9.03 -7.97
CA PRO A 57 16.72 8.82 -9.22
C PRO A 57 15.88 7.54 -9.18
N LEU A 58 14.57 7.67 -9.40
CA LEU A 58 13.65 6.53 -9.52
C LEU A 58 13.62 5.99 -10.96
N PRO A 59 14.12 4.77 -11.23
CA PRO A 59 14.02 4.18 -12.57
C PRO A 59 12.57 3.80 -12.89
N VAL A 60 12.12 4.11 -14.11
CA VAL A 60 10.73 3.86 -14.55
C VAL A 60 10.31 2.40 -14.37
N ALA A 61 11.18 1.44 -14.69
CA ALA A 61 10.87 0.02 -14.53
C ALA A 61 10.64 -0.39 -13.07
N VAL A 62 11.38 0.22 -12.13
CA VAL A 62 11.19 -0.01 -10.69
C VAL A 62 9.87 0.61 -10.24
N ALA A 63 9.58 1.83 -10.72
CA ALA A 63 8.33 2.53 -10.44
C ALA A 63 7.10 1.73 -10.90
N ASP A 64 7.13 1.22 -12.13
CA ASP A 64 6.06 0.41 -12.71
C ASP A 64 5.84 -0.87 -11.88
N HIS A 65 6.92 -1.57 -11.52
CA HIS A 65 6.83 -2.79 -10.72
C HIS A 65 6.27 -2.53 -9.32
N ALA A 66 6.82 -1.55 -8.61
CA ALA A 66 6.37 -1.16 -7.28
C ALA A 66 4.89 -0.75 -7.28
N TYR A 67 4.47 0.00 -8.30
CA TYR A 67 3.09 0.45 -8.43
C TYR A 67 2.12 -0.71 -8.69
N GLN A 68 2.45 -1.64 -9.60
CA GLN A 68 1.64 -2.84 -9.82
C GLN A 68 1.53 -3.70 -8.56
N ARG A 69 2.64 -3.87 -7.82
CA ARG A 69 2.64 -4.65 -6.59
C ARG A 69 1.79 -4.01 -5.50
N LEU A 70 1.83 -2.69 -5.36
CA LEU A 70 0.97 -1.98 -4.43
C LEU A 70 -0.51 -2.11 -4.83
N LEU A 71 -0.83 -2.03 -6.13
CA LEU A 71 -2.17 -2.26 -6.64
C LEU A 71 -2.70 -3.64 -6.25
N ASP A 72 -1.93 -4.69 -6.49
CA ASP A 72 -2.31 -6.07 -6.15
C ASP A 72 -2.53 -6.25 -4.65
N LEU A 73 -1.64 -5.69 -3.82
CA LEU A 73 -1.78 -5.74 -2.37
C LEU A 73 -3.07 -5.09 -1.89
N VAL A 74 -3.45 -3.94 -2.47
CA VAL A 74 -4.63 -3.18 -2.07
C VAL A 74 -5.93 -3.76 -2.65
N ALA A 75 -5.87 -4.36 -3.85
CA ALA A 75 -7.01 -5.01 -4.50
C ALA A 75 -7.58 -6.15 -3.64
N ASP A 76 -6.70 -6.89 -2.98
CA ASP A 76 -7.04 -8.06 -2.19
C ASP A 76 -7.39 -7.72 -0.72
N ILE A 77 -7.43 -6.44 -0.35
CA ILE A 77 -7.88 -6.03 0.99
C ILE A 77 -9.40 -5.99 1.00
N ASP A 78 -9.95 -6.92 1.76
CA ASP A 78 -11.36 -6.93 2.14
C ASP A 78 -11.51 -6.59 3.61
N PHE A 79 -12.17 -5.47 3.88
CA PHE A 79 -12.42 -4.96 5.23
C PHE A 79 -13.53 -5.72 5.95
N ASP A 80 -14.39 -6.44 5.22
CA ASP A 80 -15.46 -7.27 5.79
C ASP A 80 -15.02 -8.72 6.00
N ALA A 81 -13.74 -9.03 5.72
CA ALA A 81 -13.17 -10.36 5.84
C ALA A 81 -13.16 -10.90 7.27
N SER A 82 -13.21 -12.22 7.43
CA SER A 82 -13.11 -12.90 8.71
C SER A 82 -11.75 -12.67 9.38
N ALA A 83 -11.64 -12.93 10.69
CA ALA A 83 -10.37 -12.77 11.41
C ALA A 83 -9.22 -13.61 10.83
N GLU A 84 -9.51 -14.82 10.35
CA GLU A 84 -8.52 -15.69 9.70
C GLU A 84 -8.05 -15.11 8.36
N GLN A 85 -8.98 -14.60 7.56
CA GLN A 85 -8.67 -13.95 6.29
C GLN A 85 -7.86 -12.65 6.50
N ARG A 86 -8.25 -11.83 7.49
CA ARG A 86 -7.50 -10.63 7.88
C ARG A 86 -6.07 -10.97 8.32
N LEU A 87 -5.89 -12.03 9.11
CA LEU A 87 -4.56 -12.49 9.51
C LEU A 87 -3.71 -12.95 8.31
N ALA A 88 -4.32 -13.69 7.37
CA ALA A 88 -3.64 -14.08 6.14
C ALA A 88 -3.21 -12.86 5.30
N THR A 89 -4.08 -11.86 5.16
CA THR A 89 -3.77 -10.59 4.48
C THR A 89 -2.63 -9.84 5.16
N ILE A 90 -2.66 -9.74 6.50
CA ILE A 90 -1.60 -9.13 7.30
C ILE A 90 -0.25 -9.82 7.06
N ASN A 91 -0.21 -11.16 7.13
CA ASN A 91 1.03 -11.91 6.93
C ASN A 91 1.59 -11.73 5.52
N ARG A 92 0.73 -11.68 4.51
CA ARG A 92 1.15 -11.43 3.13
C ARG A 92 1.72 -10.03 2.95
N VAL A 93 1.07 -9.00 3.49
CA VAL A 93 1.59 -7.63 3.45
C VAL A 93 2.92 -7.54 4.18
N ALA A 94 3.05 -8.16 5.35
CA ALA A 94 4.30 -8.18 6.12
C ALA A 94 5.46 -8.89 5.39
N ALA A 95 5.16 -9.84 4.51
CA ALA A 95 6.15 -10.52 3.68
C ALA A 95 6.45 -9.80 2.35
N SER A 96 5.78 -8.68 2.08
CA SER A 96 5.91 -7.94 0.83
C SER A 96 6.95 -6.83 0.91
N ASP A 97 7.55 -6.56 -0.23
CA ASP A 97 8.44 -5.42 -0.48
C ASP A 97 8.09 -4.87 -1.87
N LEU A 98 8.24 -3.57 -2.06
CA LEU A 98 8.01 -2.92 -3.36
C LEU A 98 9.30 -2.83 -4.20
N LEU A 99 10.46 -3.01 -3.57
CA LEU A 99 11.76 -2.98 -4.24
C LEU A 99 12.08 -4.29 -5.00
N HIS A 100 11.37 -5.39 -4.72
CA HIS A 100 11.71 -6.74 -5.18
C HIS A 100 10.52 -7.57 -5.65
#